data_AF-A0A183DZ83-F1
#
_entry.id   AF-A0A183DZ83-F1
#
_cell.length_a   1.000
_cell.length_b   1.000
_cell.length_c   1.000
_cell.angle_alpha   90.00
_cell.angle_beta   90.00
_cell.angle_gamma   90.00
#
_symmetry.space_group_name_H-M   'P 1'
#
loop_
_entity.id
_entity.type
_entity.pdbx_description
1 polymer ?
#
loop_
_entity_poly.entity_id
_entity_poly.type
_entity_poly.pdbx_seq_one_letter_code
_entity_poly.pdbx_strand_id
1 'polypeptide(L)' 'MPLQVILLLLLLVGTATARPPTADEAKEEVREQQVNDSKDDYDTLPALEHIPESLKESLKKQKLRYLNMLQQHNL' A
#
# COMPACT_ATOMS: atom_id res chain seq x y z
N MET A 1 -13.54 22.57 -14.35
CA MET A 1 -12.57 22.37 -15.44
C MET A 1 -11.28 23.20 -15.26
N PRO A 2 -11.28 24.54 -15.10
CA PRO A 2 -10.01 25.31 -15.06
C PRO A 2 -9.22 25.11 -13.75
N LEU A 3 -9.91 24.92 -12.62
CA LEU A 3 -9.28 24.79 -11.30
C LEU A 3 -8.39 23.54 -11.18
N GLN A 4 -8.81 22.42 -11.78
CA GLN A 4 -8.03 21.18 -11.78
C GLN A 4 -6.75 21.30 -12.61
N VAL A 5 -6.81 22.02 -13.73
CA VAL A 5 -5.64 22.26 -14.59
C VAL A 5 -4.63 23.16 -13.89
N ILE A 6 -5.09 24.18 -13.17
CA ILE A 6 -4.24 25.07 -12.36
C ILE A 6 -3.56 24.29 -11.22
N LEU A 7 -4.29 23.40 -10.53
CA LEU A 7 -3.74 22.56 -9.47
C LEU A 7 -2.65 21.62 -10.01
N LEU A 8 -2.89 21.02 -11.17
CA LEU A 8 -1.95 20.09 -11.81
C LEU A 8 -0.68 20.82 -12.30
N LEU A 9 -0.83 22.05 -12.80
CA LEU A 9 0.30 22.92 -13.15
C LEU A 9 1.13 23.31 -11.91
N LEU A 10 0.48 23.67 -10.80
CA LEU A 10 1.18 23.99 -9.55
C LEU A 10 1.97 22.79 -9.00
N LEU A 11 1.39 21.59 -9.07
CA LEU A 11 2.06 20.35 -8.68
C LEU A 11 3.31 20.07 -9.53
N LEU A 12 3.19 20.27 -10.86
CA LEU A 12 4.28 20.02 -11.80
C LEU A 12 5.45 21.01 -11.62
N VAL A 13 5.14 22.28 -11.36
CA VAL A 13 6.18 23.29 -11.07
C VAL A 13 6.86 23.00 -9.73
N GLY A 14 6.10 22.60 -8.71
CA GLY A 14 6.64 22.28 -7.38
C GLY A 14 7.62 21.10 -7.39
N THR A 15 7.39 20.07 -8.21
CA THR A 15 8.30 18.93 -8.32
C THR A 15 9.48 19.21 -9.26
N ALA A 16 9.32 20.05 -10.28
CA ALA A 16 10.40 20.41 -11.20
C ALA A 16 11.45 21.35 -10.60
N THR A 17 11.08 22.17 -9.62
CA THR A 17 12.01 23.06 -8.89
C THR A 17 12.43 22.51 -7.53
N ALA A 18 12.05 21.28 -7.21
CA ALA A 18 12.48 20.65 -5.96
C ALA A 18 14.00 20.48 -5.97
N ARG A 19 14.67 21.04 -4.96
CA ARG A 19 16.09 20.82 -4.76
C ARG A 19 16.33 19.32 -4.55
N PRO A 20 17.36 18.72 -5.18
CA PRO A 20 17.71 17.34 -4.87
C PRO A 20 18.05 17.22 -3.37
N PRO A 21 17.63 16.14 -2.70
CA PRO A 21 17.94 15.94 -1.29
C PRO A 21 19.45 15.96 -1.09
N THR A 22 19.87 16.58 0.01
CA THR A 22 21.27 16.53 0.42
C THR A 22 21.66 15.11 0.85
N ALA A 23 22.96 14.81 0.85
CA ALA A 23 23.44 13.49 1.22
C ALA A 23 23.03 13.08 2.65
N ASP A 24 22.83 14.05 3.54
CA ASP A 24 22.42 13.80 4.92
C ASP A 24 20.90 13.58 5.02
N GLU A 25 20.09 14.33 4.26
CA GLU A 25 18.63 14.09 4.15
C GLU A 25 18.34 12.72 3.52
N ALA A 26 19.07 12.35 2.46
CA ALA A 26 18.92 11.04 1.83
C ALA A 26 19.32 9.89 2.77
N LYS A 27 20.32 10.08 3.63
CA LYS A 27 20.71 9.08 4.64
C LYS A 27 19.65 8.94 5.73
N GLU A 28 19.04 10.04 6.14
CA GLU A 28 17.98 10.02 7.15
C GLU A 28 16.72 9.33 6.58
N GLU A 29 16.32 9.62 5.33
CA GLU A 29 15.22 8.92 4.65
C GLU A 29 15.47 7.40 4.53
N VAL A 30 16.69 7.00 4.15
CA VAL A 30 17.07 5.56 4.09
C VAL A 30 17.05 4.92 5.47
N ARG A 31 17.43 5.65 6.51
CA ARG A 31 17.38 5.19 7.91
C ARG A 31 15.94 5.03 8.39
N GLU A 32 15.06 5.98 8.08
CA GLU A 32 13.63 5.89 8.37
C GLU A 32 12.97 4.71 7.64
N GLN A 33 13.35 4.46 6.39
CA GLN A 33 12.91 3.28 5.63
C GLN A 33 13.39 1.97 6.25
N GLN A 34 14.67 1.86 6.65
CA GLN A 34 15.19 0.67 7.33
C GLN A 34 14.50 0.38 8.67
N VAL A 35 14.09 1.41 9.41
CA VAL A 35 13.32 1.25 10.65
C VAL A 35 11.91 0.71 10.34
N ASN A 36 11.37 1.01 9.17
CA ASN A 36 10.07 0.51 8.72
C ASN A 36 10.13 -0.93 8.17
N ASP A 37 11.27 -1.37 7.61
CA ASP A 37 11.49 -2.75 7.13
C ASP A 37 11.50 -3.80 8.27
N SER A 38 11.60 -3.37 9.53
CA SER A 38 11.47 -4.26 10.70
C SER A 38 10.01 -4.52 11.13
N LYS A 39 9.05 -3.89 10.45
CA LYS A 39 7.62 -4.08 10.71
C LYS A 39 7.13 -5.19 9.80
N ASP A 40 6.51 -6.23 10.34
CA ASP A 40 5.98 -7.31 9.51
C ASP A 40 4.99 -6.71 8.51
N ASP A 41 5.00 -7.18 7.25
CA ASP A 41 4.13 -6.64 6.18
C ASP A 41 2.64 -6.59 6.59
N TYR A 42 2.26 -7.48 7.51
CA TYR A 42 0.91 -7.61 8.05
C TYR A 42 0.58 -6.59 9.16
N ASP A 43 1.57 -5.98 9.80
CA ASP A 43 1.39 -4.96 10.85
C ASP A 43 0.86 -3.63 10.31
N THR A 44 0.99 -3.42 8.99
CA THR A 44 0.48 -2.22 8.30
C THR A 44 -0.94 -2.41 7.78
N LEU A 45 -1.48 -3.63 7.86
CA LEU A 45 -2.82 -3.90 7.36
C LEU A 45 -3.89 -3.24 8.25
N PRO A 46 -5.01 -2.80 7.66
CA PRO A 46 -6.11 -2.24 8.42
C PRO A 46 -6.68 -3.28 9.39
N ALA A 47 -7.08 -2.85 10.59
CA ALA A 47 -7.68 -3.74 11.58
C ALA A 47 -8.92 -4.43 11.01
N LEU A 48 -9.16 -5.69 11.43
CA LEU A 48 -10.21 -6.57 10.91
C LEU A 48 -11.63 -5.97 10.98
N GLU A 49 -11.84 -5.03 11.90
CA GLU A 49 -13.09 -4.28 12.07
C GLU A 49 -13.40 -3.33 10.90
N HIS A 50 -12.38 -2.86 10.18
CA HIS A 50 -12.51 -1.99 9.01
C HIS A 50 -12.82 -2.76 7.71
N ILE A 51 -12.72 -4.10 7.75
CA ILE A 51 -12.97 -4.94 6.58
C ILE A 51 -14.50 -5.14 6.45
N PRO A 52 -15.11 -4.82 5.29
CA PRO A 52 -16.54 -5.03 5.08
C PRO A 52 -16.95 -6.50 5.25
N GLU A 53 -18.10 -6.75 5.90
CA GLU A 53 -18.59 -8.12 6.11
C GLU A 53 -18.85 -8.87 4.81
N SER A 54 -19.31 -8.18 3.76
CA SER A 54 -19.47 -8.76 2.42
C SER A 54 -18.16 -9.32 1.86
N LEU A 55 -17.05 -8.64 2.11
CA LEU A 55 -15.71 -9.07 1.69
C LEU A 55 -15.25 -10.26 2.54
N LYS A 56 -15.49 -10.26 3.85
CA LYS A 56 -15.19 -11.39 4.74
C LYS A 56 -15.92 -12.67 4.31
N GLU A 57 -17.21 -12.55 3.98
CA GLU A 57 -17.99 -13.68 3.47
C GLU A 57 -17.48 -14.18 2.11
N SER A 58 -17.13 -13.27 1.20
CA SER A 58 -16.55 -13.62 -0.10
C SER A 58 -15.24 -14.40 0.06
N LEU A 59 -14.34 -13.92 0.93
CA LEU A 59 -13.07 -14.58 1.23
C LEU A 59 -13.27 -15.97 1.84
N LYS A 60 -14.23 -16.14 2.76
CA LYS A 60 -14.58 -17.46 3.30
C LYS A 60 -15.03 -18.43 2.19
N LYS A 61 -15.87 -17.96 1.26
CA LYS A 61 -16.33 -18.77 0.11
C LYS A 61 -15.18 -19.15 -0.81
N GLN A 62 -14.28 -18.22 -1.13
CA GLN A 62 -13.11 -18.49 -1.96
C GLN A 62 -12.15 -19.48 -1.29
N LYS A 63 -11.87 -19.31 0.01
CA LYS A 63 -11.05 -20.26 0.78
C LYS A 63 -11.62 -21.68 0.72
N LEU A 64 -12.93 -21.83 0.94
CA LEU A 64 -13.57 -23.14 0.88
C LEU A 64 -13.47 -23.77 -0.50
N ARG A 65 -13.67 -22.99 -1.56
CA ARG A 65 -13.51 -23.47 -2.96
C ARG A 65 -12.08 -23.92 -3.23
N TYR A 66 -11.10 -23.16 -2.78
CA TYR A 66 -9.69 -23.51 -2.95
C TYR A 66 -9.33 -24.80 -2.21
N LEU A 67 -9.78 -24.96 -0.96
CA LEU A 67 -9.56 -26.21 -0.21
C LEU A 67 -10.22 -27.40 -0.88
N ASN A 68 -11.46 -27.25 -1.37
CA ASN A 68 -12.14 -28.32 -2.10
C ASN A 68 -11.40 -28.68 -3.38
N MET A 69 -10.86 -27.69 -4.11
CA MET A 69 -10.02 -27.92 -5.28
C MET A 69 -8.77 -28.72 -4.90
N LEU A 70 -8.04 -28.32 -3.86
CA LEU A 70 -6.84 -29.07 -3.42
C LEU A 70 -7.17 -30.52 -3.08
N GLN A 71 -8.26 -30.76 -2.35
CA GLN A 71 -8.74 -32.11 -2.03
C GLN A 71 -9.06 -32.92 -3.29
N GLN A 72 -9.71 -32.33 -4.29
CA GLN A 72 -10.00 -32.98 -5.56
C GLN A 72 -8.73 -33.34 -6.35
N HIS A 73 -7.66 -32.58 -6.15
CA HIS A 73 -6.37 -32.79 -6.81
C HIS A 73 -5.38 -33.63 -5.96
N ASN A 74 -5.79 -34.17 -4.80
CA ASN A 74 -4.92 -34.88 -3.83
C ASN A 74 -3.66 -34.07 -3.44
N LEU A 75 -3.79 -32.75 -3.36
CA LEU A 75 -2.75 -31.83 -2.90
C LEU A 75 -2.95 -31.46 -1.42
#